data_AF-A0A8T3YFM8-F1
#
_entry.id   AF-A0A8T3YFM8-F1
#
_cell.length_a   1.000
_cell.length_b   1.000
_cell.length_c   1.000
_cell.angle_alpha   90.00
_cell.angle_beta   90.00
_cell.angle_gamma   90.00
#
_symmetry.space_group_name_H-M   'P 1'
#
loop_
_entity.id
_entity.type
_entity.pdbx_description
1 polymer ?
#
loop_
_entity_poly.entity_id
_entity_poly.type
_entity_poly.pdbx_seq_one_letter_code
_entity_poly.pdbx_strand_id
1 'polypeptide(L)'
;MPLQLGQVTVEWLGHDSFRIKGAGKVLYIDPFQVEGEPADLILVTHEHYDHCDPDAVNKLKKPDAVIVAPENCAAKLGAIRKAVPNTTIIEKQIDVRVVYAYNINKFREPGKVFHPKGFGVGYIITISGKRIYHAGDTDQIPEMAKLGQIDLALLPVSGTYVMTAEEAAQAARTIRPKVAVPMHYAKVVGTAQDAQKFKELYDGDTIILG
;
A
#
# COMPACT_ATOMS: atom_id res chain seq x y z
N MET A 1 5.16 -16.00 -6.61
CA MET A 1 4.53 -16.89 -5.59
C MET A 1 4.18 -16.06 -4.35
N PRO A 2 3.03 -16.27 -3.69
CA PRO A 2 2.66 -15.50 -2.50
C PRO A 2 3.65 -15.68 -1.34
N LEU A 3 3.91 -14.60 -0.61
CA LEU A 3 4.66 -14.60 0.64
C LEU A 3 3.80 -15.13 1.79
N GLN A 4 4.30 -16.12 2.53
CA GLN A 4 3.63 -16.66 3.71
C GLN A 4 4.10 -15.97 4.99
N LEU A 5 3.17 -15.39 5.76
CA LEU A 5 3.38 -14.77 7.06
C LEU A 5 2.51 -15.46 8.12
N GLY A 6 2.94 -16.63 8.61
CA GLY A 6 2.11 -17.43 9.52
C GLY A 6 0.87 -17.94 8.80
N GLN A 7 -0.33 -17.54 9.25
CA GLN A 7 -1.61 -17.87 8.61
C GLN A 7 -2.05 -16.87 7.52
N VAL A 8 -1.20 -15.87 7.22
CA VAL A 8 -1.49 -14.81 6.24
C VAL A 8 -0.70 -15.05 4.96
N THR A 9 -1.32 -14.92 3.80
CA THR A 9 -0.63 -14.89 2.51
C THR A 9 -0.68 -13.48 1.93
N VAL A 10 0.44 -12.99 1.42
CA VAL A 10 0.55 -11.70 0.73
C VAL A 10 1.05 -11.94 -0.68
N GLU A 11 0.30 -11.48 -1.67
CA GLU A 11 0.62 -11.65 -3.08
C GLU A 11 0.68 -10.28 -3.74
N TRP A 12 1.76 -10.03 -4.48
CA TRP A 12 1.90 -8.86 -5.31
C TRP A 12 1.29 -9.12 -6.68
N LEU A 13 0.45 -8.20 -7.15
CA LEU A 13 -0.26 -8.30 -8.42
C LEU A 13 0.26 -7.29 -9.46
N GLY A 14 1.39 -6.65 -9.15
CA GLY A 14 2.01 -5.57 -9.92
C GLY A 14 1.73 -4.19 -9.37
N HIS A 15 2.61 -3.23 -9.65
CA HIS A 15 2.50 -1.85 -9.14
C HIS A 15 2.36 -1.82 -7.61
N ASP A 16 1.28 -1.24 -7.10
CA ASP A 16 0.89 -1.18 -5.68
C ASP A 16 -0.28 -2.11 -5.36
N SER A 17 -0.67 -2.97 -6.31
CA SER A 17 -1.75 -3.92 -6.10
C SER A 17 -1.29 -5.12 -5.27
N PHE A 18 -1.93 -5.34 -4.13
CA PHE A 18 -1.69 -6.51 -3.29
C PHE A 18 -2.97 -7.25 -2.95
N ARG A 19 -2.90 -8.57 -2.94
CA ARG A 19 -3.90 -9.45 -2.34
C ARG A 19 -3.38 -10.01 -1.03
N ILE A 20 -4.16 -9.85 0.03
CA ILE A 20 -3.85 -10.38 1.36
C ILE A 20 -4.97 -11.32 1.77
N LYS A 21 -4.63 -12.55 2.19
CA LYS A 21 -5.60 -13.53 2.71
C LYS A 21 -5.21 -13.95 4.12
N GLY A 22 -6.19 -14.06 5.00
CA GLY A 22 -6.02 -14.48 6.39
C GLY A 22 -7.38 -14.51 7.09
N ALA A 23 -7.50 -15.24 8.20
CA ALA A 23 -8.77 -15.38 8.93
C ALA A 23 -10.00 -15.76 8.06
N GLY A 24 -9.79 -16.49 6.95
CA GLY A 24 -10.84 -16.83 6.00
C GLY A 24 -11.37 -15.64 5.17
N LYS A 25 -10.63 -14.52 5.11
CA LYS A 25 -10.97 -13.29 4.39
C LYS A 25 -9.99 -12.98 3.28
N VAL A 26 -10.50 -12.27 2.27
CA VAL A 26 -9.73 -11.77 1.14
C VAL A 26 -9.76 -10.24 1.15
N LEU A 27 -8.59 -9.64 1.18
CA LEU A 27 -8.35 -8.21 1.14
C LEU A 27 -7.58 -7.84 -0.13
N TYR A 28 -7.97 -6.77 -0.79
CA TYR A 28 -7.18 -6.13 -1.84
C TYR A 28 -6.78 -4.72 -1.42
N ILE A 29 -5.59 -4.30 -1.84
CA ILE A 29 -5.13 -2.92 -1.74
C ILE A 29 -4.78 -2.45 -3.15
N ASP A 30 -5.27 -1.26 -3.53
CA ASP A 30 -5.05 -0.61 -4.81
C ASP A 30 -5.17 -1.56 -6.02
N PRO A 31 -6.27 -2.32 -6.16
CA PRO A 31 -6.40 -3.26 -7.28
C PRO A 31 -6.47 -2.47 -8.60
N PHE A 32 -5.49 -2.64 -9.48
CA PHE A 32 -5.42 -1.97 -10.77
C PHE A 32 -5.08 -2.95 -11.90
N GLN A 33 -5.99 -3.09 -12.88
CA GLN A 33 -5.85 -4.06 -13.97
C GLN A 33 -5.53 -5.48 -13.47
N VAL A 34 -6.28 -5.92 -12.46
CA VAL A 34 -6.12 -7.23 -11.83
C VAL A 34 -7.43 -8.01 -11.89
N GLU A 35 -7.28 -9.33 -11.94
CA GLU A 35 -8.37 -10.29 -11.74
C GLU A 35 -8.04 -11.15 -10.53
N GLY A 36 -9.06 -11.82 -9.96
CA GLY A 36 -8.84 -12.71 -8.85
C GLY A 36 -10.13 -13.12 -8.16
N GLU A 37 -9.97 -13.70 -6.97
CA GLU A 37 -11.11 -14.18 -6.19
C GLU A 37 -11.87 -13.00 -5.53
N PRO A 38 -13.18 -13.16 -5.25
CA PRO A 38 -13.96 -12.07 -4.66
C PRO A 38 -13.43 -11.60 -3.30
N ALA A 39 -13.36 -10.28 -3.12
CA ALA A 39 -12.85 -9.58 -1.96
C ALA A 39 -13.93 -9.33 -0.89
N ASP A 40 -13.58 -9.52 0.38
CA ASP A 40 -14.40 -9.10 1.53
C ASP A 40 -14.17 -7.61 1.88
N LEU A 41 -12.97 -7.11 1.64
CA LEU A 41 -12.54 -5.75 1.95
C LEU A 41 -11.57 -5.26 0.86
N ILE A 42 -11.76 -4.03 0.40
CA ILE A 42 -10.90 -3.39 -0.59
C ILE A 42 -10.43 -2.06 -0.01
N LEU A 43 -9.12 -1.83 0.00
CA LEU A 43 -8.51 -0.57 0.40
C LEU A 43 -8.01 0.17 -0.84
N VAL A 44 -8.26 1.47 -0.93
CA VAL A 44 -7.69 2.33 -1.96
C VAL A 44 -6.93 3.47 -1.28
N THR A 45 -5.69 3.72 -1.68
CA THR A 45 -4.79 4.68 -1.01
C THR A 45 -5.04 6.12 -1.44
N HIS A 46 -5.41 6.35 -2.70
CA HIS A 46 -5.71 7.67 -3.26
C HIS A 46 -6.39 7.57 -4.64
N GLU A 47 -6.80 8.71 -5.21
CA GLU A 47 -7.70 8.74 -6.37
C GLU A 47 -7.05 8.53 -7.75
N HIS A 48 -5.73 8.37 -7.85
CA HIS A 48 -5.09 8.18 -9.16
C HIS A 48 -5.55 6.88 -9.83
N TYR A 49 -5.48 6.85 -11.16
CA TYR A 49 -6.14 5.80 -11.96
C TYR A 49 -5.51 4.41 -11.79
N ASP A 50 -4.24 4.37 -11.44
CA ASP A 50 -3.41 3.20 -11.14
C ASP A 50 -3.59 2.65 -9.71
N HIS A 51 -4.48 3.26 -8.92
CA HIS A 51 -4.84 2.83 -7.56
C HIS A 51 -6.36 2.74 -7.36
N CYS A 52 -7.09 3.75 -7.85
CA CYS A 52 -8.55 3.89 -7.76
C CYS A 52 -9.22 3.49 -9.07
N ASP A 53 -9.13 2.20 -9.38
CA ASP A 53 -9.69 1.56 -10.57
C ASP A 53 -11.11 1.03 -10.28
N PRO A 54 -12.18 1.74 -10.66
CA PRO A 54 -13.54 1.30 -10.40
C PRO A 54 -13.89 -0.02 -11.09
N ASP A 55 -13.26 -0.36 -12.22
CA ASP A 55 -13.55 -1.60 -12.94
C ASP A 55 -12.98 -2.80 -12.18
N ALA A 56 -11.74 -2.72 -11.71
CA ALA A 56 -11.14 -3.74 -10.87
C ALA A 56 -11.92 -3.91 -9.56
N VAL A 57 -12.28 -2.80 -8.90
CA VAL A 57 -13.07 -2.82 -7.66
C VAL A 57 -14.44 -3.49 -7.88
N ASN A 58 -15.15 -3.14 -8.96
CA ASN A 58 -16.47 -3.71 -9.24
C ASN A 58 -16.40 -5.21 -9.59
N LYS A 59 -15.34 -5.66 -10.28
CA LYS A 59 -15.13 -7.08 -10.60
C LYS A 59 -14.80 -7.92 -9.36
N LEU A 60 -14.03 -7.36 -8.43
CA LEU A 60 -13.53 -8.09 -7.27
C LEU A 60 -14.48 -8.05 -6.07
N LYS A 61 -15.30 -7.02 -5.91
CA LYS A 61 -16.09 -6.88 -4.68
C LYS A 61 -17.17 -7.96 -4.53
N LYS A 62 -17.24 -8.59 -3.35
CA LYS A 62 -18.44 -9.33 -2.94
C LYS A 62 -19.63 -8.36 -2.77
N PRO A 63 -20.88 -8.85 -2.82
CA PRO A 63 -22.06 -8.00 -2.59
C PRO A 63 -22.04 -7.26 -1.24
N ASP A 64 -21.45 -7.86 -0.22
CA ASP A 64 -21.32 -7.30 1.13
C ASP A 64 -19.91 -6.75 1.43
N ALA A 65 -19.07 -6.58 0.41
CA ALA A 65 -17.72 -6.06 0.57
C ALA A 65 -17.74 -4.61 1.08
N VAL A 66 -16.73 -4.27 1.89
CA VAL A 66 -16.51 -2.90 2.33
C VAL A 66 -15.36 -2.31 1.53
N ILE A 67 -15.53 -1.07 1.06
CA ILE A 67 -14.48 -0.31 0.39
C ILE A 67 -14.03 0.78 1.35
N VAL A 68 -12.74 0.84 1.67
CA VAL A 68 -12.13 1.88 2.51
C VAL A 68 -11.22 2.72 1.64
N ALA A 69 -11.48 4.02 1.55
CA ALA A 69 -10.72 4.92 0.68
C ALA A 69 -10.80 6.37 1.18
N PRO A 70 -9.88 7.27 0.80
CA PRO A 70 -10.04 8.70 1.03
C PRO A 70 -11.25 9.26 0.28
N GLU A 71 -11.74 10.43 0.70
CA GLU A 71 -12.95 11.06 0.15
C GLU A 71 -12.88 11.30 -1.36
N ASN A 72 -11.71 11.65 -1.87
CA ASN A 72 -11.51 11.95 -3.29
C ASN A 72 -11.72 10.72 -4.20
N CYS A 73 -11.73 9.51 -3.64
CA CYS A 73 -12.07 8.29 -4.37
C CYS A 73 -13.58 8.08 -4.51
N ALA A 74 -14.42 8.73 -3.68
CA ALA A 74 -15.85 8.44 -3.58
C ALA A 74 -16.60 8.64 -4.91
N ALA A 75 -16.20 9.65 -5.69
CA ALA A 75 -16.80 9.93 -7.00
C ALA A 75 -16.63 8.77 -8.00
N LYS A 76 -15.54 7.99 -7.89
CA LYS A 76 -15.25 6.83 -8.75
C LYS A 76 -15.83 5.53 -8.18
N LEU A 77 -15.73 5.35 -6.86
CA LEU A 77 -16.03 4.06 -6.22
C LEU A 77 -17.46 3.96 -5.65
N GLY A 78 -18.17 5.07 -5.54
CA GLY A 78 -19.49 5.14 -4.93
C GLY A 78 -19.41 5.09 -3.40
N ALA A 79 -20.18 4.17 -2.79
CA ALA A 79 -20.26 4.06 -1.34
C ALA A 79 -18.94 3.53 -0.74
N ILE A 80 -18.33 4.34 0.13
CA ILE A 80 -17.07 4.03 0.81
C ILE A 80 -17.16 4.25 2.32
N ARG A 81 -16.30 3.56 3.07
CA ARG A 81 -15.85 3.97 4.39
C ARG A 81 -14.68 4.93 4.23
N LYS A 82 -14.85 6.16 4.71
CA LYS A 82 -13.83 7.21 4.57
C LYS A 82 -12.57 6.87 5.36
N ALA A 83 -11.44 6.76 4.68
CA ALA A 83 -10.12 6.63 5.28
C ALA A 83 -9.62 8.01 5.71
N VAL A 84 -9.44 8.18 7.02
CA VAL A 84 -8.92 9.43 7.62
C VAL A 84 -7.65 9.09 8.41
N PRO A 85 -6.49 9.73 8.14
CA PRO A 85 -5.27 9.49 8.88
C PRO A 85 -5.45 9.54 10.40
N ASN A 86 -4.72 8.69 11.12
CA ASN A 86 -4.79 8.49 12.57
C ASN A 86 -6.10 7.90 13.10
N THR A 87 -6.94 7.34 12.24
CA THR A 87 -8.11 6.55 12.66
C THR A 87 -7.87 5.05 12.51
N THR A 88 -8.73 4.24 13.09
CA THR A 88 -8.76 2.79 12.90
C THR A 88 -10.18 2.38 12.54
N ILE A 89 -10.29 1.57 11.50
CA ILE A 89 -11.54 1.00 10.99
C ILE A 89 -11.44 -0.51 11.18
N ILE A 90 -12.46 -1.13 11.76
CA ILE A 90 -12.51 -2.58 11.97
C ILE A 90 -13.61 -3.13 11.09
N GLU A 91 -13.25 -3.89 10.08
CA GLU A 91 -14.19 -4.48 9.13
C GLU A 91 -13.78 -5.92 8.84
N LYS A 92 -14.76 -6.83 8.77
CA LYS A 92 -14.53 -8.25 8.43
C LYS A 92 -13.44 -8.94 9.27
N GLN A 93 -13.28 -8.58 10.55
CA GLN A 93 -12.23 -9.09 11.46
C GLN A 93 -10.80 -8.64 11.11
N ILE A 94 -10.67 -7.54 10.38
CA ILE A 94 -9.40 -6.93 9.97
C ILE A 94 -9.36 -5.52 10.57
N ASP A 95 -8.33 -5.22 11.36
CA ASP A 95 -8.10 -3.87 11.84
C ASP A 95 -7.28 -3.10 10.80
N VAL A 96 -7.84 -1.99 10.31
CA VAL A 96 -7.20 -1.10 9.33
C VAL A 96 -6.92 0.23 10.00
N ARG A 97 -5.66 0.44 10.40
CA ARG A 97 -5.19 1.75 10.87
C ARG A 97 -4.76 2.58 9.68
N VAL A 98 -5.39 3.74 9.51
CA VAL A 98 -5.10 4.68 8.42
C VAL A 98 -3.96 5.60 8.84
N VAL A 99 -2.93 5.74 8.01
CA VAL A 99 -1.76 6.58 8.28
C VAL A 99 -1.51 7.57 7.15
N TYR A 100 -0.66 8.56 7.39
CA TYR A 100 -0.30 9.53 6.36
C TYR A 100 0.54 8.88 5.25
N ALA A 101 0.31 9.33 4.01
CA ALA A 101 1.13 9.10 2.83
C ALA A 101 1.13 10.40 2.02
N TYR A 102 2.31 10.95 1.74
CA TYR A 102 2.47 12.20 0.99
C TYR A 102 3.92 12.43 0.55
N ASN A 103 4.10 13.34 -0.40
CA ASN A 103 5.42 13.77 -0.83
C ASN A 103 5.90 15.02 -0.07
N ILE A 104 7.19 15.03 0.21
CA ILE A 104 7.97 16.16 0.72
C ILE A 104 8.83 16.75 -0.40
N ASN A 105 9.38 15.92 -1.29
CA ASN A 105 10.39 16.32 -2.26
C ASN A 105 10.13 15.84 -3.70
N LYS A 106 8.99 15.22 -4.00
CA LYS A 106 8.58 14.88 -5.37
C LYS A 106 7.65 15.94 -5.94
N PHE A 107 8.22 16.85 -6.72
CA PHE A 107 7.54 18.02 -7.27
C PHE A 107 7.08 17.81 -8.71
N ARG A 108 5.82 18.14 -9.00
CA ARG A 108 5.30 18.27 -10.38
C ARG A 108 5.59 19.64 -10.97
N GLU A 109 5.63 20.66 -10.11
CA GLU A 109 6.01 22.04 -10.40
C GLU A 109 6.72 22.61 -9.16
N PRO A 110 7.53 23.68 -9.27
CA PRO A 110 8.16 24.32 -8.12
C PRO A 110 7.14 24.62 -7.00
N GLY A 111 7.36 24.03 -5.82
CA GLY A 111 6.48 24.19 -4.65
C GLY A 111 5.17 23.38 -4.67
N LYS A 112 4.91 22.60 -5.72
CA LYS A 112 3.73 21.72 -5.82
C LYS A 112 4.16 20.27 -5.98
N VAL A 113 3.90 19.47 -4.97
CA VAL A 113 4.18 18.03 -5.00
C VAL A 113 3.12 17.24 -5.76
N PHE A 114 3.44 16.00 -6.17
CA PHE A 114 2.46 15.08 -6.76
C PHE A 114 1.37 14.70 -5.75
N HIS A 115 1.75 14.32 -4.53
CA HIS A 115 0.86 13.88 -3.46
C HIS A 115 0.95 14.82 -2.24
N PRO A 116 0.13 15.88 -2.14
CA PRO A 116 0.14 16.76 -0.97
C PRO A 116 -0.40 16.06 0.29
N LYS A 117 0.01 16.53 1.47
CA LYS A 117 -0.44 15.93 2.73
C LYS A 117 -1.97 15.96 2.87
N GLY A 118 -2.57 14.78 3.08
CA GLY A 118 -4.02 14.59 3.17
C GLY A 118 -4.70 14.20 1.86
N PHE A 119 -3.95 14.11 0.76
CA PHE A 119 -4.43 13.64 -0.55
C PHE A 119 -4.60 12.12 -0.60
N GLY A 120 -3.57 11.40 -0.12
CA GLY A 120 -3.55 9.95 -0.03
C GLY A 120 -3.32 9.47 1.40
N VAL A 121 -3.37 8.16 1.58
CA VAL A 121 -3.16 7.48 2.85
C VAL A 121 -2.34 6.21 2.67
N GLY A 122 -1.63 5.83 3.72
CA GLY A 122 -1.10 4.48 3.89
C GLY A 122 -2.02 3.67 4.83
N TYR A 123 -1.81 2.36 4.88
CA TYR A 123 -2.58 1.47 5.74
C TYR A 123 -1.66 0.56 6.56
N ILE A 124 -1.96 0.39 7.85
CA ILE A 124 -1.46 -0.73 8.64
C ILE A 124 -2.62 -1.70 8.83
N ILE A 125 -2.49 -2.87 8.23
CA ILE A 125 -3.46 -3.95 8.29
C ILE A 125 -3.03 -4.93 9.37
N THR A 126 -3.89 -5.16 10.35
CA THR A 126 -3.73 -6.24 11.33
C THR A 126 -4.70 -7.36 11.01
N ILE A 127 -4.15 -8.52 10.65
CA ILE A 127 -4.92 -9.71 10.28
C ILE A 127 -4.21 -10.96 10.79
N SER A 128 -4.94 -11.84 11.48
CA SER A 128 -4.37 -13.08 12.09
C SER A 128 -3.10 -12.82 12.91
N GLY A 129 -3.06 -11.69 13.64
CA GLY A 129 -1.93 -11.29 14.48
C GLY A 129 -0.70 -10.75 13.72
N LYS A 130 -0.78 -10.55 12.41
CA LYS A 130 0.29 -9.94 11.58
C LYS A 130 -0.03 -8.50 11.25
N ARG A 131 0.98 -7.63 11.31
CA ARG A 131 0.89 -6.19 10.98
C ARG A 131 1.61 -5.91 9.66
N ILE A 132 0.85 -5.58 8.63
CA ILE A 132 1.35 -5.28 7.28
C ILE A 132 1.17 -3.79 7.02
N TYR A 133 2.24 -3.08 6.70
CA TYR A 133 2.21 -1.68 6.32
C TYR A 133 2.27 -1.54 4.80
N HIS A 134 1.22 -0.98 4.21
CA HIS A 134 1.22 -0.50 2.84
C HIS A 134 1.44 1.01 2.85
N ALA A 135 2.56 1.47 2.30
CA ALA A 135 2.92 2.88 2.38
C ALA A 135 2.01 3.79 1.54
N GLY A 136 1.42 3.25 0.47
CA GLY A 136 0.82 4.04 -0.60
C GLY A 136 1.88 4.91 -1.27
N ASP A 137 1.42 5.85 -2.09
CA ASP A 137 2.30 6.80 -2.76
C ASP A 137 2.80 7.87 -1.79
N THR A 138 4.06 7.76 -1.39
CA THR A 138 4.65 8.61 -0.36
C THR A 138 6.14 8.77 -0.54
N ASP A 139 6.67 9.85 0.03
CA ASP A 139 8.09 9.98 0.35
C ASP A 139 8.36 9.38 1.74
N GLN A 140 9.63 9.38 2.15
CA GLN A 140 9.99 9.10 3.53
C GLN A 140 9.49 10.25 4.43
N ILE A 141 8.51 9.95 5.29
CA ILE A 141 7.89 10.94 6.19
C ILE A 141 8.21 10.66 7.67
N PRO A 142 8.21 11.69 8.55
CA PRO A 142 8.51 11.52 9.98
C PRO A 142 7.58 10.54 10.71
N GLU A 143 6.33 10.41 10.27
CA GLU A 143 5.34 9.50 10.85
C GLU A 143 5.74 8.03 10.78
N MET A 144 6.60 7.65 9.82
CA MET A 144 7.12 6.28 9.68
C MET A 144 7.89 5.81 10.92
N ALA A 145 8.48 6.73 11.70
CA ALA A 145 9.17 6.40 12.96
C ALA A 145 8.21 6.00 14.10
N LYS A 146 6.90 6.23 13.92
CA LYS A 146 5.86 6.05 14.96
C LYS A 146 4.86 4.94 14.62
N LEU A 147 5.14 4.09 13.63
CA LEU A 147 4.23 3.02 13.21
C LEU A 147 4.17 1.84 14.20
N GLY A 148 5.14 1.75 15.11
CA GLY A 148 5.31 0.60 16.02
C GLY A 148 5.87 -0.62 15.29
N GLN A 149 5.67 -1.81 15.83
CA GLN A 149 6.15 -3.04 15.20
C GLN A 149 5.41 -3.31 13.88
N ILE A 150 6.16 -3.63 12.83
CA ILE A 150 5.64 -4.02 11.50
C ILE A 150 6.27 -5.37 11.11
N ASP A 151 5.44 -6.35 10.76
CA ASP A 151 5.92 -7.65 10.28
C ASP A 151 6.35 -7.55 8.80
N LEU A 152 5.59 -6.81 8.00
CA LEU A 152 5.87 -6.60 6.58
C LEU A 152 5.65 -5.14 6.19
N ALA A 153 6.65 -4.49 5.61
CA ALA A 153 6.49 -3.18 4.99
C ALA A 153 6.53 -3.30 3.45
N LEU A 154 5.51 -2.77 2.79
CA LEU A 154 5.41 -2.64 1.35
C LEU A 154 5.76 -1.18 1.00
N LEU A 155 6.87 -0.94 0.31
CA LEU A 155 7.45 0.39 0.12
C LEU A 155 7.65 0.71 -1.37
N PRO A 156 7.14 1.85 -1.87
CA PRO A 156 7.31 2.21 -3.27
C PRO A 156 8.77 2.62 -3.56
N VAL A 157 9.29 2.30 -4.75
CA VAL A 157 10.73 2.50 -5.06
C VAL A 157 11.05 3.19 -6.39
N SER A 158 10.05 3.56 -7.19
CA SER A 158 10.29 4.06 -8.57
C SER A 158 10.93 5.44 -8.67
N GLY A 159 10.94 6.24 -7.61
CA GLY A 159 11.62 7.54 -7.56
C GLY A 159 10.96 8.71 -8.30
N THR A 160 10.02 8.46 -9.21
CA THR A 160 9.38 9.54 -10.00
C THR A 160 8.29 10.28 -9.21
N TYR A 161 7.30 9.53 -8.70
CA TYR A 161 6.13 10.08 -7.97
C TYR A 161 6.16 9.78 -6.47
N VAL A 162 7.10 8.91 -6.08
CA VAL A 162 7.25 8.26 -4.78
C VAL A 162 8.73 8.15 -4.44
N MET A 163 9.07 7.62 -3.26
CA MET A 163 10.46 7.37 -2.86
C MET A 163 11.33 6.76 -3.97
N THR A 164 12.57 7.22 -4.07
CA THR A 164 13.63 6.47 -4.77
C THR A 164 13.98 5.21 -3.97
N ALA A 165 14.70 4.26 -4.59
CA ALA A 165 15.23 3.09 -3.87
C ALA A 165 16.06 3.46 -2.63
N GLU A 166 16.88 4.52 -2.68
CA GLU A 166 17.64 5.05 -1.55
C GLU A 166 16.75 5.57 -0.42
N GLU A 167 15.74 6.37 -0.76
CA GLU A 167 14.80 6.93 0.21
C GLU A 167 13.96 5.81 0.84
N ALA A 168 13.54 4.83 0.06
CA ALA A 168 12.82 3.66 0.55
C ALA A 168 13.70 2.82 1.50
N ALA A 169 14.99 2.63 1.20
CA ALA A 169 15.91 1.95 2.11
C ALA A 169 16.06 2.71 3.44
N GLN A 170 16.09 4.05 3.40
CA GLN A 170 16.13 4.88 4.61
C GLN A 170 14.80 4.85 5.38
N ALA A 171 13.66 4.80 4.68
CA ALA A 171 12.35 4.57 5.27
C ALA A 171 12.29 3.21 5.96
N ALA A 172 12.78 2.13 5.32
CA ALA A 172 12.84 0.79 5.90
C ALA A 172 13.67 0.77 7.20
N ARG A 173 14.84 1.44 7.22
CA ARG A 173 15.64 1.61 8.46
C ARG A 173 14.92 2.37 9.56
N THR A 174 14.08 3.34 9.19
CA THR A 174 13.27 4.11 10.15
C THR A 174 12.15 3.23 10.74
N ILE A 175 11.49 2.45 9.89
CA ILE A 175 10.35 1.59 10.25
C ILE A 175 10.81 0.35 11.03
N ARG A 176 11.98 -0.21 10.67
CA ARG A 176 12.53 -1.49 11.17
C ARG A 176 11.52 -2.64 11.06
N PRO A 177 10.97 -2.92 9.86
CA PRO A 177 10.06 -4.05 9.69
C PRO A 177 10.83 -5.37 9.81
N LYS A 178 10.14 -6.47 10.11
CA LYS A 178 10.77 -7.80 10.03
C LYS A 178 11.15 -8.15 8.59
N VAL A 179 10.31 -7.80 7.62
CA VAL A 179 10.59 -7.96 6.19
C VAL A 179 10.13 -6.71 5.44
N ALA A 180 10.90 -6.26 4.45
CA ALA A 180 10.50 -5.23 3.50
C ALA A 180 10.31 -5.82 2.10
N VAL A 181 9.31 -5.32 1.37
CA VAL A 181 9.03 -5.67 -0.02
C VAL A 181 8.92 -4.37 -0.81
N PRO A 182 9.74 -4.17 -1.86
CA PRO A 182 9.58 -3.05 -2.76
C PRO A 182 8.29 -3.21 -3.58
N MET A 183 7.65 -2.09 -3.93
CA MET A 183 6.45 -2.01 -4.77
C MET A 183 6.52 -0.77 -5.68
N HIS A 184 5.43 -0.46 -6.39
CA HIS A 184 5.35 0.66 -7.34
C HIS A 184 6.41 0.57 -8.45
N TYR A 185 6.53 -0.61 -9.06
CA TYR A 185 7.36 -0.84 -10.25
C TYR A 185 6.72 -1.86 -11.19
N ALA A 186 7.34 -2.09 -12.36
CA ALA A 186 6.96 -3.06 -13.40
C ALA A 186 5.67 -2.75 -14.18
N LYS A 187 4.73 -1.99 -13.62
CA LYS A 187 3.59 -1.41 -14.35
C LYS A 187 3.61 0.10 -14.18
N VAL A 188 3.19 0.82 -15.23
CA VAL A 188 3.09 2.29 -15.32
C VAL A 188 4.43 3.02 -15.27
N VAL A 189 5.20 2.82 -14.22
CA VAL A 189 6.49 3.49 -13.95
C VAL A 189 7.37 2.60 -13.07
N GLY A 190 8.67 2.88 -13.04
CA GLY A 190 9.64 2.08 -12.30
C GLY A 190 9.91 0.73 -12.97
N THR A 191 11.01 0.12 -12.58
CA THR A 191 11.55 -1.09 -13.18
C THR A 191 11.96 -2.09 -12.11
N ALA A 192 12.18 -3.35 -12.50
CA ALA A 192 12.68 -4.35 -11.57
C ALA A 192 14.06 -3.98 -10.99
N GLN A 193 14.84 -3.15 -11.69
CA GLN A 193 16.13 -2.63 -11.22
C GLN A 193 15.97 -1.75 -9.98
N ASP A 194 14.88 -0.99 -9.85
CA ASP A 194 14.62 -0.16 -8.66
C ASP A 194 14.42 -1.04 -7.42
N ALA A 195 13.70 -2.15 -7.57
CA ALA A 195 13.52 -3.15 -6.52
C ALA A 195 14.83 -3.86 -6.14
N GLN A 196 15.67 -4.21 -7.13
CA GLN A 196 17.00 -4.78 -6.87
C GLN A 196 17.90 -3.79 -6.12
N LYS A 197 17.91 -2.53 -6.57
CA LYS A 197 18.69 -1.46 -5.94
C LYS A 197 18.24 -1.23 -4.50
N PHE A 198 16.93 -1.24 -4.22
CA PHE A 198 16.42 -1.18 -2.85
C PHE A 198 16.96 -2.32 -1.98
N LYS A 199 16.94 -3.56 -2.51
CA LYS A 199 17.46 -4.75 -1.83
C LYS A 199 18.98 -4.67 -1.58
N GLU A 200 19.75 -4.11 -2.50
CA GLU A 200 21.19 -3.91 -2.33
C GLU A 200 21.51 -2.86 -1.27
N LEU A 201 20.66 -1.82 -1.19
CA LEU A 201 20.87 -0.68 -0.30
C LEU A 201 20.33 -0.89 1.11
N TYR A 202 19.33 -1.74 1.33
CA TYR A 202 18.77 -2.03 2.65
C TYR A 202 19.38 -3.29 3.24
N ASP A 203 19.93 -3.17 4.44
CA ASP A 203 20.65 -4.21 5.17
C ASP A 203 19.76 -5.20 5.93
N GLY A 204 18.44 -4.95 5.97
CA GLY A 204 17.45 -5.86 6.57
C GLY A 204 16.84 -6.84 5.57
N ASP A 205 16.01 -7.75 6.10
CA ASP A 205 15.38 -8.80 5.28
C ASP A 205 14.48 -8.17 4.20
N THR A 206 14.83 -8.47 2.95
CA THR A 206 14.14 -7.96 1.77
C THR A 206 13.69 -9.10 0.87
N ILE A 207 12.42 -9.08 0.48
CA ILE A 207 11.85 -10.03 -0.48
C ILE A 207 11.35 -9.23 -1.69
N ILE A 208 11.81 -9.59 -2.88
CA ILE A 208 11.28 -9.07 -4.14
C ILE A 208 10.24 -10.09 -4.62
N LEU A 209 8.99 -9.67 -4.71
CA LEU A 209 7.90 -10.50 -5.20
C LEU A 209 7.84 -10.45 -6.74
N GLY A 210 7.31 -11.51 -7.33
CA GLY A 210 7.13 -11.69 -8.77
C GLY A 210 6.05 -12.69 -9.10
#